data_AF-A0A7V9R697-F1
#
_entry.id   AF-A0A7V9R697-F1
#
_cell.length_a   1.000
_cell.length_b   1.000
_cell.length_c   1.000
_cell.angle_alpha   90.00
_cell.angle_beta   90.00
_cell.angle_gamma   90.00
#
_symmetry.space_group_name_H-M   'P 1'
#
loop_
_entity.id
_entity.type
_entity.pdbx_description
1 polymer ?
#
loop_
_entity_poly.entity_id
_entity_poly.type
_entity_poly.pdbx_seq_one_letter_code
_entity_poly.pdbx_strand_id
1 'polypeptide(L)'
;MAEHIADLAASFRRHVRAEGRSERTATVYGQAIRFHSAWLVAQGRTATLDELSRAGIRNWLSELADVLEPSTVRTRYKGLRRFCRWLVAEGELEVDPMVGLEVPHVVDRPVPVL
;
A
#
# COMPACT_ATOMS: atom_id res chain seq x y z
N MET A 1 -21.70 -6.82 -2.90
CA MET A 1 -20.55 -7.06 -3.79
C MET A 1 -19.36 -6.37 -3.15
N ALA A 2 -18.26 -7.08 -2.92
CA ALA A 2 -17.07 -6.44 -2.35
C ALA A 2 -16.49 -5.47 -3.38
N GLU A 3 -16.15 -4.26 -2.96
CA GLU A 3 -15.60 -3.25 -3.86
C GLU A 3 -14.17 -3.60 -4.29
N HIS A 4 -13.84 -3.33 -5.56
CA HIS A 4 -12.51 -3.61 -6.07
C HIS A 4 -11.53 -2.51 -5.71
N ILE A 5 -10.33 -2.90 -5.26
CA ILE A 5 -9.26 -1.97 -4.90
C ILE A 5 -8.89 -1.05 -6.08
N ALA A 6 -9.02 -1.53 -7.32
CA ALA A 6 -8.70 -0.76 -8.52
C ALA A 6 -9.62 0.46 -8.73
N ASP A 7 -10.92 0.29 -8.46
CA ASP A 7 -11.91 1.36 -8.60
C ASP A 7 -11.68 2.43 -7.52
N LEU A 8 -11.47 1.99 -6.28
CA LEU A 8 -11.08 2.84 -5.16
C LEU A 8 -9.75 3.56 -5.41
N ALA A 9 -8.78 2.90 -6.03
CA ALA A 9 -7.50 3.52 -6.39
C ALA A 9 -7.67 4.66 -7.41
N ALA A 10 -8.60 4.52 -8.36
CA ALA A 10 -8.92 5.58 -9.32
C ALA A 10 -9.58 6.79 -8.62
N SER A 11 -10.50 6.55 -7.69
CA SER A 11 -11.10 7.59 -6.84
C SER A 11 -10.06 8.28 -5.95
N PHE A 12 -9.20 7.51 -5.28
CA PHE A 12 -8.12 8.03 -4.47
C PHE A 12 -7.14 8.90 -5.27
N ARG A 13 -6.81 8.53 -6.51
CA ARG A 13 -5.97 9.35 -7.40
C ARG A 13 -6.59 10.73 -7.67
N ARG A 14 -7.92 10.79 -7.86
CA ARG A 14 -8.65 12.06 -8.02
C ARG A 14 -8.59 12.89 -6.74
N HIS A 15 -8.80 12.25 -5.58
CA HIS A 15 -8.69 12.89 -4.27
C HIS A 15 -7.30 13.50 -4.05
N VAL A 16 -6.22 12.74 -4.26
CA VAL A 16 -4.84 13.22 -4.07
C VAL A 16 -4.51 14.43 -4.97
N ARG A 17 -5.05 14.46 -6.19
CA ARG A 17 -4.91 15.61 -7.09
C ARG A 17 -5.69 16.83 -6.63
N ALA A 18 -6.91 16.63 -6.14
CA ALA A 18 -7.74 17.70 -5.59
C ALA A 18 -7.08 18.35 -4.35
N GLU A 19 -6.30 17.59 -3.58
CA GLU A 19 -5.47 18.11 -2.48
C GLU A 19 -4.22 18.90 -2.94
N GLY A 20 -4.01 19.10 -4.24
CA GLY A 20 -2.86 19.83 -4.78
C GLY A 20 -1.53 19.08 -4.68
N ARG A 21 -1.55 17.76 -4.48
CA ARG A 21 -0.32 16.95 -4.46
C ARG A 21 0.24 16.79 -5.88
N SER A 22 1.56 16.68 -5.96
CA SER A 22 2.24 16.50 -7.26
C SER A 22 1.81 15.20 -7.95
N GLU A 23 1.86 15.18 -9.29
CA GLU A 23 1.64 13.96 -10.09
C GLU A 23 2.59 12.82 -9.69
N ARG A 24 3.83 13.17 -9.29
CA ARG A 24 4.79 12.19 -8.77
C ARG A 24 4.28 11.53 -7.49
N THR A 25 3.72 12.32 -6.56
CA THR A 25 3.13 11.79 -5.32
C THR A 25 1.95 10.87 -5.61
N ALA A 26 1.02 11.29 -6.49
CA ALA A 26 -0.12 10.47 -6.90
C ALA A 26 0.34 9.14 -7.54
N THR A 27 1.38 9.20 -8.38
CA THR A 27 2.00 8.01 -9.00
C THR A 27 2.59 7.08 -7.95
N VAL A 28 3.39 7.59 -7.02
CA VAL A 28 4.02 6.78 -5.97
C VAL A 28 2.98 6.08 -5.11
N TYR A 29 1.92 6.77 -4.70
CA TYR A 29 0.86 6.15 -3.90
C TYR A 29 0.08 5.12 -4.72
N GLY A 30 -0.30 5.44 -5.96
CA GLY A 30 -0.97 4.51 -6.86
C GLY A 30 -0.15 3.24 -7.14
N GLN A 31 1.17 3.36 -7.24
CA GLN A 31 2.06 2.21 -7.40
C GLN A 31 2.05 1.28 -6.18
N ALA A 32 1.96 1.81 -4.96
CA ALA A 32 1.85 1.00 -3.75
C ALA A 32 0.56 0.16 -3.78
N ILE A 33 -0.57 0.78 -4.13
CA ILE A 33 -1.86 0.11 -4.24
C ILE A 33 -1.82 -0.98 -5.31
N ARG A 34 -1.34 -0.63 -6.52
CA ARG A 34 -1.22 -1.57 -7.65
C ARG A 34 -0.38 -2.80 -7.31
N PHE A 35 0.74 -2.62 -6.61
CA PHE A 35 1.62 -3.73 -6.27
C PHE A 35 1.03 -4.62 -5.18
N HIS A 36 0.32 -4.07 -4.21
CA HIS A 36 -0.42 -4.88 -3.25
C HIS A 36 -1.53 -5.68 -3.94
N SER A 37 -2.31 -5.05 -4.83
CA SER A 37 -3.33 -5.75 -5.62
C SER A 37 -2.75 -6.87 -6.48
N ALA A 38 -1.61 -6.62 -7.14
CA ALA A 38 -0.92 -7.63 -7.94
C ALA A 38 -0.41 -8.79 -7.07
N TRP A 39 0.09 -8.49 -5.87
CA TRP A 39 0.49 -9.51 -4.91
C TRP A 39 -0.70 -10.35 -4.45
N LEU A 40 -1.85 -9.76 -4.12
CA LEU A 40 -3.06 -10.51 -3.78
C LEU A 40 -3.45 -11.50 -4.90
N VAL A 41 -3.45 -11.03 -6.15
CA VAL A 41 -3.74 -11.89 -7.32
C VAL A 41 -2.72 -13.02 -7.46
N ALA A 42 -1.43 -12.75 -7.22
CA ALA A 42 -0.40 -13.79 -7.23
C ALA A 42 -0.59 -14.84 -6.12
N GLN A 43 -1.20 -14.47 -4.99
CA GLN A 43 -1.60 -15.38 -3.92
C GLN A 43 -2.93 -16.12 -4.19
N GLY A 44 -3.50 -15.99 -5.40
CA GLY A 44 -4.79 -16.59 -5.75
C GLY A 44 -6.00 -15.88 -5.13
N ARG A 45 -5.83 -14.66 -4.63
CA ARG A 45 -6.89 -13.85 -4.01
C ARG A 45 -7.39 -12.80 -4.98
N THR A 46 -8.63 -12.35 -4.79
CA THR A 46 -9.18 -11.25 -5.57
C THR A 46 -8.82 -9.92 -4.91
N ALA A 47 -8.40 -8.91 -5.66
CA ALA A 47 -8.02 -7.61 -5.11
C ALA A 47 -9.24 -6.75 -4.74
N THR A 48 -9.98 -7.17 -3.72
CA THR A 48 -11.16 -6.51 -3.16
C THR A 48 -10.87 -5.90 -1.80
N LEU A 49 -11.76 -5.04 -1.33
CA LEU A 49 -11.61 -4.28 -0.09
C LEU A 49 -11.48 -5.17 1.16
N ASP A 50 -12.14 -6.32 1.19
CA ASP A 50 -12.06 -7.32 2.27
C ASP A 50 -10.66 -7.93 2.43
N GLU A 51 -9.85 -7.91 1.37
CA GLU A 51 -8.47 -8.40 1.40
C GLU A 51 -7.47 -7.36 1.92
N LEU A 52 -7.89 -6.11 2.18
CA LEU A 52 -7.09 -5.09 2.87
C LEU A 52 -7.07 -5.34 4.39
N SER A 53 -6.53 -6.49 4.79
CA SER A 53 -6.37 -6.87 6.19
C SER A 53 -4.98 -6.52 6.72
N ARG A 54 -4.87 -6.27 8.03
CA ARG A 54 -3.58 -6.09 8.72
C ARG A 54 -2.61 -7.24 8.42
N ALA A 55 -3.10 -8.47 8.47
CA ALA A 55 -2.29 -9.67 8.26
C ALA A 55 -1.77 -9.74 6.82
N GLY A 56 -2.62 -9.49 5.82
CA GLY A 56 -2.24 -9.45 4.40
C GLY A 56 -1.19 -8.37 4.14
N ILE A 57 -1.41 -7.15 4.62
CA ILE A 57 -0.47 -6.03 4.46
C ILE A 57 0.87 -6.34 5.14
N ARG A 58 0.86 -6.91 6.35
CA ARG A 58 2.10 -7.28 7.05
C ARG A 58 2.88 -8.34 6.28
N ASN A 59 2.21 -9.38 5.79
CA ASN A 59 2.86 -10.46 5.03
C ASN A 59 3.47 -9.90 3.74
N TRP A 60 2.71 -9.11 2.98
CA TRP A 60 3.21 -8.45 1.78
C TRP A 60 4.46 -7.60 2.05
N LEU A 61 4.42 -6.75 3.08
CA LEU A 61 5.57 -5.91 3.43
C LEU A 61 6.79 -6.73 3.89
N SER A 62 6.57 -7.88 4.54
CA SER A 62 7.64 -8.81 4.93
C SER A 62 8.31 -9.39 3.69
N GLU A 63 7.55 -9.92 2.74
CA GLU A 63 8.08 -10.47 1.49
C GLU A 63 8.83 -9.41 0.67
N LEU A 64 8.35 -8.16 0.67
CA LEU A 64 9.07 -7.06 0.04
C LEU A 64 10.41 -6.75 0.73
N ALA A 65 10.51 -6.89 2.05
CA ALA A 65 11.75 -6.63 2.78
C ALA A 65 12.84 -7.68 2.49
N ASP A 66 12.44 -8.90 2.14
CA ASP A 66 13.37 -9.97 1.77
C ASP A 66 14.07 -9.69 0.43
N VAL A 67 13.43 -8.93 -0.47
CA VAL A 67 13.91 -8.73 -1.85
C VAL A 67 14.26 -7.29 -2.21
N LEU A 68 13.77 -6.28 -1.47
CA LEU A 68 13.95 -4.86 -1.79
C LEU A 68 14.67 -4.08 -0.69
N GLU A 69 15.22 -2.93 -1.09
CA GLU A 69 15.85 -1.98 -0.18
C GLU A 69 14.86 -1.36 0.84
N PRO A 70 15.32 -1.04 2.07
CA PRO A 70 14.51 -0.41 3.12
C PRO A 70 13.71 0.81 2.66
N SER A 71 14.33 1.66 1.85
CA SER A 71 13.74 2.89 1.32
C SER A 71 12.54 2.59 0.39
N THR A 72 12.61 1.51 -0.38
CA THR A 72 11.54 1.08 -1.28
C THR A 72 10.37 0.51 -0.48
N VAL A 73 10.63 -0.37 0.49
CA VAL A 73 9.59 -0.91 1.38
C VAL A 73 8.88 0.21 2.14
N ARG A 74 9.64 1.18 2.68
CA ARG A 74 9.08 2.37 3.35
C ARG A 74 8.20 3.20 2.41
N THR A 75 8.56 3.30 1.14
CA THR A 75 7.76 4.00 0.14
C THR A 75 6.43 3.28 -0.13
N ARG A 76 6.45 1.94 -0.23
CA ARG A 76 5.24 1.11 -0.36
C ARG A 76 4.32 1.24 0.85
N TYR A 77 4.89 1.13 2.04
CA TYR A 77 4.16 1.33 3.30
C TYR A 77 3.48 2.70 3.34
N LYS A 78 4.20 3.79 3.04
CA LYS A 78 3.63 5.14 3.08
C LYS A 78 2.47 5.32 2.10
N GLY A 79 2.62 4.81 0.87
CA GLY A 79 1.58 4.88 -0.15
C GLY A 79 0.32 4.12 0.28
N LEU A 80 0.48 2.88 0.75
CA LEU A 80 -0.65 2.07 1.19
C LEU A 80 -1.31 2.63 2.46
N ARG A 81 -0.53 3.16 3.40
CA ARG A 81 -1.07 3.80 4.61
C ARG A 81 -1.88 5.05 4.28
N ARG A 82 -1.43 5.86 3.32
CA ARG A 82 -2.20 7.03 2.88
C ARG A 82 -3.54 6.61 2.27
N PHE A 83 -3.54 5.53 1.48
CA PHE A 83 -4.75 4.98 0.89
C PHE A 83 -5.72 4.43 1.96
N CYS A 84 -5.25 3.59 2.90
CA CYS A 84 -6.08 3.04 3.97
C CYS A 84 -6.72 4.14 4.83
N ARG A 85 -5.98 5.20 5.14
CA ARG A 85 -6.53 6.35 5.88
C ARG A 85 -7.57 7.13 5.08
N TRP A 86 -7.40 7.22 3.76
CA TRP A 86 -8.41 7.85 2.90
C TRP A 86 -9.68 6.99 2.84
N LEU A 87 -9.55 5.66 2.72
CA LEU A 87 -10.70 4.75 2.75
C LEU A 87 -11.53 4.91 4.04
N VAL A 88 -10.87 5.06 5.19
CA VAL A 88 -11.57 5.35 6.45
C VAL A 88 -12.27 6.71 6.43
N ALA A 89 -11.63 7.74 5.85
CA ALA A 89 -12.20 9.07 5.76
C ALA A 89 -13.43 9.13 4.85
N GLU A 90 -13.49 8.31 3.80
CA GLU A 90 -14.65 8.18 2.89
C GLU A 90 -15.70 7.20 3.42
N GLY A 91 -15.42 6.47 4.51
CA GLY A 91 -16.35 5.48 5.09
C GLY A 91 -16.31 4.10 4.44
N GLU A 92 -15.35 3.84 3.55
CA GLU A 92 -15.16 2.52 2.91
C GLU A 92 -14.56 1.50 3.89
N LEU A 93 -13.77 1.96 4.85
CA LEU A 93 -13.26 1.14 5.94
C LEU A 93 -13.70 1.73 7.28
N GLU A 94 -14.14 0.88 8.21
CA GLU A 94 -14.44 1.33 9.58
C GLU A 94 -13.15 1.68 10.35
N VAL A 95 -12.07 0.94 10.10
CA VAL A 95 -10.79 1.05 10.83
C VAL A 95 -9.62 0.91 9.86
N ASP A 96 -8.58 1.73 10.05
CA ASP A 96 -7.35 1.64 9.26
C ASP A 96 -6.56 0.37 9.67
N PRO A 97 -6.42 -0.64 8.78
CA PRO A 97 -5.73 -1.90 9.06
C PRO A 97 -4.24 -1.73 9.35
N MET A 98 -3.66 -0.57 9.01
CA MET A 98 -2.25 -0.25 9.21
C MET A 98 -1.98 0.51 10.52
N VAL A 99 -3.00 0.80 11.34
CA VAL A 99 -2.81 1.44 12.66
C VAL A 99 -1.89 0.60 13.54
N GLY A 100 -0.79 1.16 14.05
CA GLY A 100 0.17 0.41 14.86
C GLY A 100 0.94 -0.68 14.11
N LEU A 101 0.84 -0.74 12.77
CA LEU A 101 1.73 -1.56 11.96
C LEU A 101 3.06 -0.83 11.79
N GLU A 102 4.14 -1.43 12.30
CA GLU A 102 5.50 -0.95 12.04
C GLU A 102 5.98 -1.44 10.68
N VAL A 103 6.84 -0.66 10.02
CA VAL A 103 7.52 -1.14 8.82
C VAL A 103 8.40 -2.32 9.26
N PRO A 104 8.29 -3.51 8.62
CA PRO A 104 9.13 -4.64 8.95
C PRO A 104 10.59 -4.20 9.03
N HIS A 105 11.29 -4.65 10.07
CA HIS A 105 12.63 -4.18 10.38
C HIS A 105 13.57 -4.56 9.24
N VAL A 106 13.79 -3.62 8.31
CA VAL A 106 14.69 -3.86 7.19
C VAL A 106 16.09 -3.69 7.74
N VAL A 107 16.79 -4.81 7.93
CA VAL A 107 18.22 -4.81 8.22
C VAL A 107 18.88 -4.12 7.03
N ASP A 108 19.52 -2.97 7.27
CA ASP A 108 20.28 -2.28 6.23
C ASP A 108 21.28 -3.27 5.64
N ARG A 109 21.09 -3.66 4.37
CA ARG A 109 22.10 -4.45 3.68
C ARG A 109 23.33 -3.54 3.53
N PRO A 110 24.52 -3.95 4.00
CA PRO A 110 25.71 -3.16 3.76
C PRO A 110 25.88 -3.04 2.24
N VAL A 111 25.88 -1.81 1.74
CA VAL A 111 26.11 -1.51 0.33
C VAL A 111 27.49 -2.07 -0.03
N PRO A 112 27.63 -2.89 -1.09
CA PRO A 112 28.94 -3.31 -1.55
C PRO A 112 29.71 -2.06 -1.99
N VAL A 113 30.81 -1.77 -1.30
CA VAL A 113 31.77 -0.76 -1.77
C VAL A 113 32.51 -1.40 -2.94
N LEU A 114 32.39 -0.82 -4.13
CA LEU A 114 33.19 -1.16 -5.31
C LEU A 114 34.59 -0.55 -5.20
#